data_AF-V6T795-F1
#
_entry.id   AF-V6T795-F1
#
_cell.length_a   1.000
_cell.length_b   1.000
_cell.length_c   1.000
_cell.angle_alpha   90.00
_cell.angle_beta   90.00
_cell.angle_gamma   90.00
#
_symmetry.space_group_name_H-M   'P 1'
#
loop_
_entity.id
_entity.type
_entity.pdbx_description
1 polymer ?
#
loop_
_entity_poly.entity_id
_entity_poly.type
_entity_poly.pdbx_seq_one_letter_code
_entity_poly.pdbx_strand_id
1 'polypeptide(L)'
;VATEEEMRKALFGTLNKKASGVSGLGPVQLKAMKQSDSFVKYLTQAYNELTTHPEAIPDVMAMFEFRAILIPKESDGYRPIAIGGR
;
A
#
# COMPACT_ATOMS: atom_id res chain seq x y z
N VAL A 1 4.65 0.53 -18.95
CA VAL A 1 5.15 1.71 -18.21
C VAL A 1 3.94 2.48 -17.73
N ALA A 2 3.73 2.57 -16.42
CA ALA A 2 2.69 3.36 -15.79
C ALA A 2 3.01 4.86 -15.85
N THR A 3 1.96 5.66 -15.97
CA THR A 3 2.00 7.12 -15.94
C THR A 3 1.76 7.65 -14.53
N GLU A 4 2.17 8.90 -14.26
CA GLU A 4 1.91 9.56 -12.97
C GLU A 4 0.40 9.67 -12.67
N GLU A 5 -0.42 9.85 -13.70
CA GLU A 5 -1.88 9.97 -13.55
C GLU A 5 -2.53 8.63 -13.15
N GLU A 6 -2.08 7.53 -13.77
CA GLU A 6 -2.47 6.18 -13.35
C GLU A 6 -2.04 5.89 -11.92
N MET A 7 -0.83 6.31 -11.51
CA MET A 7 -0.36 6.16 -10.14
C MET A 7 -1.18 6.99 -9.13
N ARG A 8 -1.60 8.20 -9.48
CA ARG A 8 -2.51 9.00 -8.64
C ARG A 8 -3.88 8.34 -8.50
N LYS A 9 -4.39 7.73 -9.56
CA LYS A 9 -5.66 6.98 -9.54
C LYS A 9 -5.55 5.70 -8.71
N ALA A 10 -4.44 4.97 -8.82
CA ALA A 10 -4.17 3.79 -8.00
C ALA A 10 -4.09 4.15 -6.51
N LEU A 11 -3.40 5.25 -6.17
CA LEU A 11 -3.36 5.78 -4.80
C LEU A 11 -4.78 6.08 -4.27
N PHE A 12 -5.68 6.64 -5.08
CA PHE A 12 -7.10 6.83 -4.69
C PHE A 12 -7.80 5.53 -4.32
N GLY A 13 -7.58 4.45 -5.08
CA GLY A 13 -8.16 3.13 -4.76
C GLY A 13 -7.76 2.64 -3.37
N THR A 14 -6.57 3.02 -2.89
CA THR A 14 -6.10 2.66 -1.54
C THR A 14 -6.68 3.52 -0.42
N LEU A 15 -7.15 4.75 -0.70
CA LEU A 15 -7.73 5.65 0.30
C LEU A 15 -9.04 5.13 0.92
N ASN A 16 -9.74 4.21 0.23
CA ASN A 16 -10.95 3.57 0.73
C ASN A 16 -10.69 2.61 1.91
N LYS A 17 -9.44 2.17 2.12
CA LYS A 17 -9.08 1.29 3.24
C LYS A 17 -8.91 2.13 4.51
N LYS A 18 -9.73 1.89 5.54
CA LYS A 18 -9.74 2.70 6.78
C LYS A 18 -8.56 2.44 7.72
N ALA A 19 -7.95 1.27 7.66
CA ALA A 19 -6.87 0.88 8.56
C ALA A 19 -5.50 0.87 7.87
N SER A 20 -4.47 1.27 8.62
CA SER A 20 -3.07 1.25 8.16
C SER A 20 -2.50 -0.17 8.17
N GLY A 21 -1.70 -0.49 7.16
CA GLY A 21 -0.87 -1.70 7.13
C GLY A 21 0.37 -1.57 8.02
N VAL A 22 1.39 -2.37 7.76
CA VAL A 22 2.64 -2.40 8.54
C VAL A 22 3.44 -1.09 8.50
N SER A 23 3.33 -0.31 7.41
CA SER A 23 3.96 1.00 7.28
C SER A 23 3.38 2.08 8.18
N GLY A 24 2.22 1.83 8.81
CA GLY A 24 1.51 2.82 9.62
C GLY A 24 0.82 3.92 8.80
N LEU A 25 1.02 3.97 7.47
CA LEU A 25 0.42 4.96 6.58
C LEU A 25 -1.09 4.73 6.42
N GLY A 26 -1.84 5.66 6.99
CA GLY A 26 -3.30 5.74 6.89
C GLY A 26 -3.78 6.62 5.74
N PRO A 27 -5.10 6.67 5.52
CA PRO A 27 -5.71 7.42 4.42
C PRO A 27 -5.34 8.91 4.39
N VAL A 28 -5.22 9.56 5.55
CA VAL A 28 -4.90 10.99 5.63
C VAL A 28 -3.48 11.26 5.12
N GLN A 29 -2.50 10.45 5.52
CA GLN A 29 -1.11 10.60 5.09
C GLN A 29 -0.98 10.33 3.58
N LEU A 30 -1.65 9.29 3.06
CA LEU A 30 -1.64 9.01 1.62
C LEU A 30 -2.33 10.09 0.80
N LYS A 31 -3.39 10.72 1.33
CA LYS A 31 -4.04 11.86 0.68
C LYS A 31 -3.09 13.04 0.56
N ALA A 32 -2.28 13.31 1.58
CA ALA A 32 -1.23 14.34 1.53
C ALA A 32 -0.11 13.97 0.54
N MET A 33 0.37 12.72 0.57
CA MET A 33 1.41 12.24 -0.35
C MET A 33 0.97 12.30 -1.82
N LYS A 34 -0.30 12.03 -2.13
CA LYS A 34 -0.86 12.17 -3.48
C LYS A 34 -0.74 13.58 -4.05
N GLN A 35 -0.79 14.61 -3.20
CA GLN A 35 -0.67 16.00 -3.61
C GLN A 35 0.80 16.41 -3.85
N SER A 36 1.75 15.57 -3.44
CA SER A 36 3.17 15.77 -3.72
C SER A 36 3.52 15.21 -5.10
N ASP A 37 3.83 16.12 -6.03
CA ASP A 37 4.23 15.74 -7.39
C ASP A 37 5.57 14.98 -7.40
N SER A 38 6.49 15.36 -6.52
CA SER A 38 7.75 14.64 -6.35
C SER A 38 7.52 13.21 -5.89
N PHE A 39 6.65 12.98 -4.90
CA PHE A 39 6.31 11.64 -4.43
C PHE A 39 5.72 10.77 -5.54
N VAL A 40 4.74 11.30 -6.28
CA VAL A 40 4.11 10.56 -7.39
C VAL A 40 5.13 10.21 -8.47
N LYS A 41 6.02 11.14 -8.80
CA LYS A 41 7.09 10.91 -9.79
C LYS A 41 8.04 9.80 -9.33
N TYR A 42 8.53 9.86 -8.10
CA TYR A 42 9.41 8.82 -7.54
C TYR A 42 8.72 7.45 -7.51
N LEU A 43 7.47 7.40 -7.07
CA LEU A 43 6.69 6.17 -7.01
C LEU A 43 6.47 5.57 -8.41
N THR A 44 6.21 6.41 -9.41
CA THR A 44 6.03 5.99 -10.81
C THR A 44 7.33 5.44 -11.40
N GLN A 45 8.46 6.08 -11.11
CA GLN A 45 9.78 5.60 -11.53
C GLN A 45 10.11 4.25 -10.90
N ALA A 46 9.97 4.14 -9.57
CA ALA A 46 10.22 2.89 -8.85
C ALA A 46 9.32 1.75 -9.34
N TYR A 47 8.03 2.01 -9.55
CA TYR A 47 7.11 1.02 -10.11
C TYR A 47 7.57 0.55 -11.50
N ASN A 48 7.90 1.48 -12.39
CA ASN A 48 8.32 1.14 -13.74
C ASN A 48 9.62 0.34 -13.77
N GLU A 49 10.59 0.73 -12.94
CA GLU A 49 11.87 0.02 -12.79
C GLU A 49 11.65 -1.41 -12.29
N LEU A 50 10.76 -1.61 -11.31
CA LEU A 50 10.39 -2.94 -10.83
C LEU A 50 9.67 -3.78 -11.90
N THR A 51 8.86 -3.16 -12.76
CA THR A 51 8.22 -3.89 -13.88
C THR A 51 9.18 -4.27 -14.99
N THR A 52 10.34 -3.61 -15.10
CA THR A 52 11.38 -3.94 -16.08
C THR A 52 12.41 -4.94 -15.55
N HIS A 53 12.43 -5.16 -14.23
CA HIS A 53 13.32 -6.08 -13.52
C HIS A 53 12.53 -7.10 -12.70
N PRO A 54 11.80 -8.04 -13.33
CA PRO A 54 10.99 -9.03 -12.63
C PRO A 54 11.81 -9.91 -11.67
N GLU A 55 13.11 -10.07 -11.91
CA GLU A 55 14.06 -10.74 -11.02
C GLU A 55 14.23 -10.05 -9.66
N ALA A 56 13.93 -8.76 -9.56
CA ALA A 56 13.98 -7.99 -8.31
C ALA A 56 12.67 -8.08 -7.49
N ILE A 57 11.59 -8.65 -8.07
CA ILE A 57 10.30 -8.79 -7.39
C ILE A 57 10.39 -9.64 -6.10
N PRO A 58 11.14 -10.75 -6.04
CA PRO A 58 11.33 -11.50 -4.79
C PRO A 58 11.93 -10.67 -3.65
N ASP A 59 12.85 -9.74 -3.95
CA ASP A 59 13.45 -8.84 -2.96
C ASP A 59 12.44 -7.78 -2.47
N VAL A 60 11.51 -7.39 -3.35
CA VAL A 60 10.37 -6.52 -3.01
C VAL A 60 9.22 -7.29 -2.36
N MET A 61 9.15 -8.62 -2.48
CA MET A 61 8.09 -9.42 -1.85
C MET A 61 8.13 -9.34 -0.31
N ALA A 62 9.28 -8.96 0.26
CA ALA A 62 9.41 -8.56 1.66
C ALA A 62 8.53 -7.34 2.03
N MET A 63 8.08 -6.53 1.06
CA MET A 63 7.14 -5.41 1.26
C MET A 63 5.66 -5.85 1.33
N PHE A 64 5.33 -7.11 1.03
CA PHE A 64 3.97 -7.67 1.19
C PHE A 64 3.68 -8.14 2.62
N GLU A 65 4.44 -7.62 3.58
CA GLU A 65 4.14 -7.77 5.00
C GLU A 65 2.72 -7.28 5.31
N PHE A 66 1.97 -8.07 6.05
CA PHE A 66 0.63 -7.71 6.52
C PHE A 66 0.62 -7.57 8.03
N ARG A 67 -0.18 -6.62 8.52
CA ARG A 67 -0.45 -6.48 9.94
C ARG A 67 -1.58 -7.44 10.32
N ALA A 68 -1.24 -8.49 11.07
CA ALA A 68 -2.23 -9.38 11.67
C ALA A 68 -2.93 -8.68 12.84
N ILE A 69 -4.27 -8.69 12.85
CA ILE A 69 -5.09 -8.16 13.94
C ILE A 69 -6.14 -9.21 14.32
N LEU A 70 -6.33 -9.38 15.63
CA LEU A 70 -7.42 -10.19 16.19
C LEU A 70 -8.55 -9.26 16.62
N ILE A 71 -9.71 -9.36 15.96
CA ILE A 71 -10.91 -8.62 16.34
C ILE A 71 -11.77 -9.52 17.25
N PRO A 72 -12.07 -9.11 18.49
CA PRO A 72 -12.95 -9.89 19.36
C PRO A 72 -14.35 -10.00 18.76
N LYS A 73 -14.98 -11.17 18.90
CA LYS A 73 -16.38 -11.38 18.53
C LYS A 73 -17.29 -11.12 19.73
N GLU A 74 -18.58 -10.94 19.46
CA GLU A 74 -19.59 -10.89 20.53
C GLU A 74 -19.77 -12.25 21.22
N SER A 75 -19.56 -13.34 20.48
CA SER A 75 -19.36 -14.68 21.03
C SER A 75 -17.95 -14.84 21.59
N ASP A 76 -17.69 -15.94 22.30
CA ASP A 76 -16.31 -16.32 22.64
C ASP A 76 -15.42 -16.42 21.37
N GLY A 77 -14.15 -16.01 21.52
CA GLY A 77 -13.12 -16.07 20.48
C GLY A 77 -12.87 -14.80 19.64
N TYR A 78 -12.00 -14.93 18.65
CA TYR A 78 -11.49 -13.84 17.81
C TYR A 78 -11.66 -14.11 16.31
N ARG A 79 -11.75 -13.04 15.52
CA ARG A 79 -11.65 -13.06 14.06
C ARG A 79 -10.26 -12.54 13.65
N PRO A 80 -9.38 -13.38 13.08
CA PRO A 80 -8.13 -12.89 12.52
C PRO A 80 -8.39 -12.13 11.22
N ILE A 81 -7.71 -10.99 11.05
CA ILE A 81 -7.70 -10.20 9.83
C ILE A 81 -6.24 -9.88 9.48
N ALA A 82 -5.90 -10.01 8.19
CA ALA A 82 -4.64 -9.54 7.63
C ALA A 82 -4.87 -8.20 6.92
N ILE A 83 -4.23 -7.14 7.42
CA ILE A 83 -4.20 -5.84 6.74
C ILE A 83 -2.91 -5.77 5.95
N GLY A 84 -2.99 -5.94 4.64
CA GLY A 84 -1.82 -5.85 3.76
C GLY A 84 -1.08 -4.51 3.91
N GLY A 85 0.25 -4.56 3.77
CA GLY A 85 1.12 -3.40 3.71
C GLY A 85 0.72 -2.41 2.62
N ARG A 86 0.94 -1.13 2.89
CA ARG A 86 0.92 -0.05 1.90
C ARG A 86 2.28 0.60 1.90
#